data_AF-A0A9X3WKH2-F1
#
_entry.id   AF-A0A9X3WKH2-F1
#
_cell.length_a   1.000
_cell.length_b   1.000
_cell.length_c   1.000
_cell.angle_alpha   90.00
_cell.angle_beta   90.00
_cell.angle_gamma   90.00
#
_symmetry.space_group_name_H-M   'P 1'
#
loop_
_entity.id
_entity.type
_entity.pdbx_description
1 polymer ?
#
loop_
_entity_poly.entity_id
_entity_poly.type
_entity_poly.pdbx_seq_one_letter_code
_entity_poly.pdbx_strand_id
1 'polypeptide(L)'
;MFIRETITKNKATNKSYKKHVLVESYRTEKGPRQRVVMQLGTLTLPKSEWKKLAAALEGRLAGQVTMFEDEKQIAEVAETAMSNYSFNQKKADAKVERQAKATFTSVDLNSISTAESRSLGPELVGHATWQQLEFDRLLGNCGFTPAEQALAEAVVVGRLVAPSSDLASWRWLRERTALVEMLSVDLSEIGKDAIYEIADRLLANKTDIEHALRTKEADLFSRPNQVFLYDLTNTYFEGSATKNELAHRGKSKEKRMDCPLVTLALVVDDAGFPIFSQIYEGNKSEPETLEDILKRLEKDASFELTDTRPMIAMDRGIATKDNLVLIKEMGFPYIVVERRAVEKEYVDEFKNAKNTFKKISPGKDGNRSKTSESVYVKKIPMENSTRVLCLSEGREKKEMAMDGLKEQRFLDDLNSLANSVKKGNVRLVEKVGIRVGRLRERYPSIAGHYDIHLNLSED
;
A
#
# COMPACT_ATOMS: atom_id res chain seq x y z
N MET A 1 -25.69 -44.35 7.10
CA MET A 1 -24.23 -44.05 7.20
C MET A 1 -23.78 -43.90 8.66
N PHE A 2 -22.48 -43.84 8.99
CA PHE A 2 -21.99 -43.56 10.36
C PHE A 2 -20.66 -42.78 10.37
N ILE A 3 -20.36 -42.08 11.48
CA ILE A 3 -19.12 -41.31 11.63
C ILE A 3 -18.04 -42.17 12.33
N ARG A 4 -16.84 -42.18 11.77
CA ARG A 4 -15.67 -42.89 12.31
C ARG A 4 -14.54 -41.93 12.65
N GLU A 5 -13.97 -42.08 13.85
CA GLU A 5 -12.73 -41.41 14.26
C GLU A 5 -11.54 -42.16 13.65
N THR A 6 -10.65 -41.45 12.97
CA THR A 6 -9.42 -41.97 12.37
C THR A 6 -8.23 -41.14 12.85
N ILE A 7 -7.19 -41.80 13.37
CA ILE A 7 -5.98 -41.15 13.84
C ILE A 7 -4.99 -41.07 12.67
N THR A 8 -4.61 -39.85 12.27
CA THR A 8 -3.59 -39.64 11.22
C THR A 8 -2.32 -39.09 11.85
N LYS A 9 -1.17 -39.72 11.55
CA LYS A 9 0.17 -39.23 11.92
C LYS A 9 0.74 -38.37 10.80
N ASN A 10 1.17 -37.14 11.12
CA ASN A 10 1.89 -36.30 10.17
C ASN A 10 3.34 -36.82 10.03
N LYS A 11 3.74 -37.24 8.83
CA LYS A 11 5.06 -37.82 8.55
C LYS A 11 6.23 -36.86 8.79
N ALA A 12 6.00 -35.54 8.76
CA ALA A 12 7.05 -34.53 8.95
C ALA A 12 7.25 -34.10 10.41
N THR A 13 6.19 -34.14 11.24
CA THR A 13 6.23 -33.60 12.61
C THR A 13 5.96 -34.65 13.70
N ASN A 14 5.69 -35.90 13.30
CA ASN A 14 5.36 -37.05 14.15
C ASN A 14 4.19 -36.84 15.14
N LYS A 15 3.45 -35.74 15.02
CA LYS A 15 2.25 -35.44 15.83
C LYS A 15 1.02 -36.17 15.26
N SER A 16 0.27 -36.82 16.14
CA SER A 16 -0.98 -37.51 15.81
C SER A 16 -2.18 -36.58 15.97
N TYR A 17 -3.01 -36.48 14.93
CA TYR A 17 -4.25 -35.70 14.95
C TYR A 17 -5.45 -36.62 14.73
N LYS A 18 -6.53 -36.36 15.46
CA LYS A 18 -7.81 -37.06 15.32
C LYS A 18 -8.62 -36.40 14.22
N LYS A 19 -9.11 -37.20 13.27
CA LYS A 19 -10.01 -36.76 12.20
C LYS A 19 -11.26 -37.62 12.20
N HIS A 20 -12.36 -37.10 11.70
CA HIS A 20 -13.65 -37.76 11.61
C HIS A 20 -14.07 -37.84 10.15
N VAL A 21 -14.63 -38.98 9.77
CA VAL A 21 -15.07 -39.27 8.40
C VAL A 21 -16.46 -39.89 8.43
N LEU A 22 -17.31 -39.52 7.47
CA LEU A 22 -18.59 -40.17 7.23
C LEU A 22 -18.34 -41.42 6.37
N VAL A 23 -18.79 -42.58 6.86
CA VAL A 23 -18.57 -43.90 6.25
C VAL A 23 -19.92 -44.52 5.91
N GLU A 24 -19.99 -45.10 4.72
CA GLU A 24 -21.13 -45.87 4.25
C GLU A 24 -20.73 -47.35 4.17
N SER A 25 -21.60 -48.23 4.68
CA SER A 25 -21.45 -49.68 4.53
C SER A 25 -22.33 -50.16 3.39
N TYR A 26 -21.75 -50.84 2.40
CA TYR A 26 -22.45 -51.37 1.24
C TYR A 26 -22.11 -52.86 1.07
N ARG A 27 -23.04 -53.65 0.52
CA ARG A 27 -22.86 -55.09 0.31
C ARG A 27 -22.20 -55.34 -1.05
N THR A 28 -21.19 -56.21 -1.07
CA THR A 28 -20.59 -56.76 -2.29
C THR A 28 -20.76 -58.27 -2.30
N GLU A 29 -20.55 -58.93 -3.44
CA GLU A 29 -20.56 -60.40 -3.56
C GLU A 29 -19.59 -61.10 -2.58
N LYS A 30 -18.54 -60.39 -2.14
CA LYS A 30 -17.54 -60.86 -1.17
C LYS A 30 -17.82 -60.42 0.28
N GLY A 31 -19.04 -59.96 0.58
CA GLY A 31 -19.46 -59.50 1.91
C GLY A 31 -19.57 -57.98 2.06
N PRO A 32 -19.89 -57.49 3.27
CA PRO A 32 -20.05 -56.06 3.55
C PRO A 32 -18.70 -55.34 3.49
N ARG A 33 -18.65 -54.27 2.69
CA ARG A 33 -17.49 -53.36 2.59
C ARG A 33 -17.87 -51.96 3.04
N GLN A 34 -16.87 -51.16 3.39
CA GLN A 34 -17.05 -49.78 3.84
C GLN A 34 -16.31 -48.82 2.91
N ARG A 35 -16.96 -47.72 2.51
CA ARG A 35 -16.34 -46.61 1.78
C ARG A 35 -16.49 -45.29 2.53
N VAL A 36 -15.50 -44.42 2.41
CA VAL A 36 -15.57 -43.06 2.96
C VAL A 36 -16.36 -42.20 1.98
N VAL A 37 -17.42 -41.56 2.46
CA VAL A 37 -18.28 -40.68 1.66
C VAL A 37 -17.82 -39.23 1.77
N MET A 38 -17.49 -38.77 2.98
CA MET A 38 -17.14 -37.37 3.23
C MET A 38 -16.10 -37.25 4.36
N GLN A 39 -15.15 -36.32 4.21
CA GLN A 39 -14.23 -35.95 5.29
C GLN A 39 -14.80 -34.81 6.11
N LEU A 40 -14.95 -35.01 7.42
CA LEU A 40 -15.59 -34.04 8.33
C LEU A 40 -14.57 -33.25 9.18
N GLY A 41 -13.27 -33.57 9.07
CA GLY A 41 -12.23 -32.91 9.86
C GLY A 41 -12.31 -33.25 11.35
N THR A 42 -12.05 -32.28 12.23
CA THR A 42 -12.15 -32.48 13.69
C THR A 42 -13.51 -31.98 14.15
N LEU A 43 -14.40 -32.92 14.51
CA LEU A 43 -15.71 -32.58 15.05
C LEU A 43 -15.59 -32.15 16.51
N THR A 44 -16.31 -31.08 16.86
CA THR A 44 -16.45 -30.57 18.23
C THR A 44 -17.61 -31.23 18.98
N LEU A 45 -18.49 -31.96 18.27
CA LEU A 45 -19.69 -32.58 18.83
C LEU A 45 -19.38 -33.89 19.61
N PRO A 46 -20.11 -34.15 20.71
CA PRO A 46 -19.94 -35.36 21.50
C PRO A 46 -20.34 -36.63 20.72
N LYS A 47 -19.74 -37.78 21.07
CA LYS A 47 -19.97 -39.07 20.38
C LYS A 47 -21.44 -39.51 20.39
N SER A 48 -22.23 -39.09 21.37
CA SER A 48 -23.67 -39.35 21.48
C SER A 48 -24.46 -38.78 20.30
N GLU A 49 -24.00 -37.68 19.71
CA GLU A 49 -24.71 -36.94 18.65
C GLU A 49 -24.25 -37.34 17.23
N TRP A 50 -23.18 -38.12 17.12
CA TRP A 50 -22.65 -38.54 15.81
C TRP A 50 -23.63 -39.36 14.98
N LYS A 51 -24.54 -40.09 15.63
CA LYS A 51 -25.60 -40.84 14.94
C LYS A 51 -26.64 -39.89 14.32
N LYS A 52 -27.00 -38.80 15.02
CA LYS A 52 -27.90 -37.76 14.51
C LYS A 52 -27.26 -36.98 13.36
N LEU A 53 -25.99 -36.58 13.52
CA LEU A 53 -25.25 -35.90 12.45
C LEU A 53 -25.06 -36.79 11.20
N ALA A 54 -24.79 -38.09 11.39
CA ALA A 54 -24.72 -39.03 10.27
C ALA A 54 -26.06 -39.15 9.51
N ALA A 55 -27.18 -39.18 10.23
CA ALA A 55 -28.52 -39.21 9.63
C ALA A 55 -28.85 -37.91 8.90
N ALA A 56 -28.51 -36.75 9.47
CA ALA A 56 -28.71 -35.45 8.83
C ALA A 56 -27.88 -35.30 7.54
N LEU A 57 -26.62 -35.72 7.55
CA LEU A 57 -25.77 -35.72 6.35
C LEU A 57 -26.25 -36.72 5.29
N GLU A 58 -26.73 -37.89 5.69
CA GLU A 58 -27.32 -38.89 4.79
C GLU A 58 -28.61 -38.36 4.13
N GLY A 59 -29.47 -37.68 4.90
CA GLY A 59 -30.65 -37.00 4.38
C GLY A 59 -30.29 -35.93 3.36
N ARG A 60 -29.36 -35.02 3.70
CA ARG A 60 -28.92 -33.95 2.80
C ARG A 60 -28.28 -34.48 1.51
N LEU A 61 -27.52 -35.57 1.58
CA LEU A 61 -26.97 -36.24 0.38
C LEU A 61 -28.06 -36.87 -0.49
N ALA A 62 -29.19 -37.29 0.10
CA ALA A 62 -30.35 -37.81 -0.61
C ALA A 62 -31.38 -36.73 -1.02
N GLY A 63 -31.11 -35.45 -0.75
CA GLY A 63 -32.02 -34.34 -1.04
C GLY A 63 -33.23 -34.25 -0.10
N GLN A 64 -33.17 -34.88 1.07
CA GLN A 64 -34.23 -34.90 2.07
C GLN A 64 -33.82 -34.18 3.36
N VAL A 65 -34.73 -33.40 3.93
CA VAL A 65 -34.53 -32.77 5.25
C VAL A 65 -34.99 -33.76 6.33
N THR A 66 -34.12 -34.04 7.30
CA THR A 66 -34.44 -34.97 8.41
C THR A 66 -34.95 -34.22 9.64
N MET A 67 -35.81 -34.86 10.45
CA MET A 67 -36.35 -34.30 11.71
C MET A 67 -35.29 -33.93 12.78
N PHE A 68 -34.02 -34.29 12.58
CA PHE A 68 -32.93 -34.01 13.53
C PHE A 68 -32.21 -32.67 13.27
N GLU A 69 -32.67 -31.89 12.27
CA GLU A 69 -32.11 -30.55 11.97
C GLU A 69 -32.59 -29.45 12.95
N ASP A 70 -33.52 -29.76 13.86
CA ASP A 70 -34.02 -28.80 14.87
C ASP A 70 -32.95 -28.40 15.91
N GLU A 71 -31.86 -29.17 16.03
CA GLU A 71 -30.72 -28.86 16.89
C GLU A 71 -29.71 -27.98 16.13
N LYS A 72 -29.69 -26.68 16.43
CA LYS A 72 -28.86 -25.64 15.77
C LYS A 72 -27.39 -26.04 15.59
N GLN A 73 -26.79 -26.73 16.56
CA GLN A 73 -25.39 -27.17 16.52
C GLN A 73 -25.14 -28.28 15.47
N ILE A 74 -26.10 -29.17 15.24
CA ILE A 74 -25.99 -30.24 14.24
C ILE A 74 -26.16 -29.66 12.84
N ALA A 75 -27.09 -28.70 12.67
CA ALA A 75 -27.34 -28.04 11.41
C ALA A 75 -26.11 -27.24 10.89
N GLU A 76 -25.46 -26.46 11.76
CA GLU A 76 -24.26 -25.68 11.40
C GLU A 76 -23.07 -26.58 10.96
N VAL A 77 -22.86 -27.69 11.67
CA VAL A 77 -21.79 -28.65 11.33
C VAL A 77 -22.12 -29.39 10.03
N ALA A 78 -23.39 -29.77 9.82
CA ALA A 78 -23.84 -30.42 8.60
C ALA A 78 -23.74 -29.49 7.37
N GLU A 79 -24.04 -28.20 7.53
CA GLU A 79 -23.94 -27.19 6.46
C GLU A 79 -22.49 -26.95 6.06
N THR A 80 -21.60 -26.79 7.05
CA THR A 80 -20.15 -26.63 6.81
C THR A 80 -19.57 -27.84 6.08
N ALA A 81 -20.00 -29.05 6.45
CA ALA A 81 -19.58 -30.29 5.80
C ALA A 81 -20.08 -30.40 4.35
N MET A 82 -21.35 -30.06 4.09
CA MET A 82 -21.94 -30.07 2.75
C MET A 82 -21.34 -29.01 1.81
N SER A 83 -21.03 -27.82 2.32
CA SER A 83 -20.36 -26.76 1.55
C SER A 83 -18.97 -27.21 1.06
N ASN A 84 -18.18 -27.80 1.97
CA ASN A 84 -16.85 -28.34 1.63
C ASN A 84 -16.91 -29.54 0.66
N TYR A 85 -17.91 -30.40 0.80
CA TYR A 85 -18.14 -31.52 -0.11
C TYR A 85 -18.48 -31.03 -1.53
N SER A 86 -19.41 -30.08 -1.64
CA SER A 86 -19.86 -29.51 -2.93
C SER A 86 -18.72 -28.85 -3.70
N PHE A 87 -17.84 -28.11 -3.02
CA PHE A 87 -16.67 -27.48 -3.64
C PHE A 87 -15.69 -28.51 -4.21
N ASN A 88 -15.40 -29.56 -3.45
CA ASN A 88 -14.48 -30.61 -3.89
C ASN A 88 -15.08 -31.48 -5.00
N GLN A 89 -16.39 -31.73 -4.97
CA GLN A 89 -17.10 -32.44 -6.03
C GLN A 89 -17.06 -31.65 -7.34
N LYS A 90 -17.38 -30.34 -7.33
CA LYS A 90 -17.25 -29.48 -8.53
C LYS A 90 -15.84 -29.48 -9.11
N LYS A 91 -14.80 -29.50 -8.27
CA LYS A 91 -13.40 -29.56 -8.71
C LYS A 91 -13.04 -30.93 -9.29
N ALA A 92 -13.58 -32.01 -8.72
CA ALA A 92 -13.40 -33.37 -9.23
C ALA A 92 -14.13 -33.56 -10.55
N ASP A 93 -15.39 -33.12 -10.65
CA ASP A 93 -16.21 -33.19 -11.87
C ASP A 93 -15.59 -32.35 -12.98
N ALA A 94 -15.12 -31.13 -12.71
CA ALA A 94 -14.41 -30.31 -13.69
C ALA A 94 -13.08 -30.96 -14.15
N LYS A 95 -12.43 -31.75 -13.29
CA LYS A 95 -11.22 -32.51 -13.65
C LYS A 95 -11.56 -33.73 -14.52
N VAL A 96 -12.62 -34.46 -14.16
CA VAL A 96 -13.13 -35.60 -14.95
C VAL A 96 -13.62 -35.13 -16.31
N GLU A 97 -14.34 -34.01 -16.38
CA GLU A 97 -14.80 -33.42 -17.63
C GLU A 97 -13.63 -32.92 -18.49
N ARG A 98 -12.61 -32.29 -17.88
CA ARG A 98 -11.35 -31.95 -18.58
C ARG A 98 -10.62 -33.16 -19.11
N GLN A 99 -10.59 -34.27 -18.38
CA GLN A 99 -9.95 -35.52 -18.82
C GLN A 99 -10.77 -36.24 -19.89
N ALA A 100 -12.09 -36.23 -19.80
CA ALA A 100 -12.99 -36.82 -20.80
C ALA A 100 -12.99 -36.02 -22.12
N LYS A 101 -12.80 -34.69 -22.04
CA LYS A 101 -12.61 -33.79 -23.20
C LYS A 101 -11.14 -33.56 -23.56
N ALA A 102 -10.19 -34.28 -22.94
CA ALA A 102 -8.78 -34.09 -23.23
C ALA A 102 -8.44 -34.72 -24.59
N THR A 103 -8.30 -33.87 -25.60
CA THR A 103 -7.70 -34.27 -26.88
C THR A 103 -6.19 -34.37 -26.67
N PHE A 104 -5.65 -35.59 -26.70
CA PHE A 104 -4.21 -35.80 -26.61
C PHE A 104 -3.59 -35.67 -28.00
N THR A 105 -2.74 -34.65 -28.18
CA THR A 105 -1.91 -34.49 -29.37
C THR A 105 -0.50 -34.96 -29.03
N SER A 106 0.07 -35.86 -29.84
CA SER A 106 1.47 -36.22 -29.71
C SER A 106 2.34 -35.06 -30.18
N VAL A 107 3.16 -34.51 -29.29
CA VAL A 107 4.10 -33.42 -29.57
C VAL A 107 5.51 -33.96 -29.38
N ASP A 108 6.40 -33.73 -30.35
CA ASP A 108 7.81 -34.02 -30.18
C ASP A 108 8.42 -32.98 -29.23
N LEU A 109 8.82 -33.42 -28.04
CA LEU A 109 9.40 -32.54 -27.03
C LEU A 109 10.70 -31.88 -27.50
N ASN A 110 11.43 -32.51 -28.43
CA ASN A 110 12.67 -31.95 -28.99
C ASN A 110 12.40 -30.86 -30.04
N SER A 111 11.18 -30.77 -30.57
CA SER A 111 10.78 -29.72 -31.51
C SER A 111 10.10 -28.53 -30.83
N ILE A 112 9.89 -28.58 -29.51
CA ILE A 112 9.28 -27.48 -28.76
C ILE A 112 10.32 -26.39 -28.57
N SER A 113 10.06 -25.22 -29.15
CA SER A 113 10.77 -23.99 -28.86
C SER A 113 9.79 -22.95 -28.33
N THR A 114 10.28 -22.10 -27.44
CA THR A 114 9.53 -20.93 -26.95
C THR A 114 10.10 -19.69 -27.61
N ALA A 115 9.27 -18.94 -28.32
CA ALA A 115 9.59 -17.62 -28.81
C ALA A 115 8.76 -16.59 -28.02
N GLU A 116 9.34 -15.41 -27.77
CA GLU A 116 8.63 -14.24 -27.24
C GLU A 116 7.89 -14.47 -25.90
N SER A 117 8.63 -14.91 -24.87
CA SER A 117 8.08 -15.04 -23.52
C SER A 117 7.79 -13.66 -22.91
N ARG A 118 6.52 -13.26 -22.88
CA ARG A 118 6.05 -11.95 -22.42
C ARG A 118 5.24 -12.00 -21.12
N SER A 119 5.28 -10.93 -20.34
CA SER A 119 4.43 -10.69 -19.16
C SER A 119 3.11 -10.01 -19.53
N LEU A 120 2.01 -10.43 -18.91
CA LEU A 120 0.67 -9.91 -19.18
C LEU A 120 -0.09 -9.44 -17.92
N GLY A 121 0.18 -9.99 -16.74
CA GLY A 121 -0.69 -9.81 -15.57
C GLY A 121 -0.85 -8.34 -15.16
N PRO A 122 0.22 -7.66 -14.74
CA PRO A 122 0.18 -6.23 -14.43
C PRO A 122 -0.21 -5.35 -15.63
N GLU A 123 0.24 -5.72 -16.83
CA GLU A 123 -0.02 -4.99 -18.07
C GLU A 123 -1.50 -4.94 -18.41
N LEU A 124 -2.21 -6.06 -18.23
CA LEU A 124 -3.65 -6.16 -18.44
C LEU A 124 -4.41 -5.23 -17.49
N VAL A 125 -3.98 -5.12 -16.23
CA VAL A 125 -4.57 -4.19 -15.27
C VAL A 125 -4.30 -2.74 -15.68
N GLY A 126 -3.08 -2.43 -16.12
CA GLY A 126 -2.71 -1.12 -16.64
C GLY A 126 -3.57 -0.71 -17.83
N HIS A 127 -3.64 -1.57 -18.86
CA HIS A 127 -4.43 -1.34 -20.07
C HIS A 127 -5.93 -1.22 -19.77
N ALA A 128 -6.49 -2.11 -18.95
CA ALA A 128 -7.90 -2.02 -18.56
C ALA A 128 -8.23 -0.72 -17.81
N THR A 129 -7.31 -0.23 -16.97
CA THR A 129 -7.47 1.04 -16.25
C THR A 129 -7.35 2.22 -17.19
N TRP A 130 -6.40 2.19 -18.13
CA TRP A 130 -6.25 3.19 -19.20
C TRP A 130 -7.54 3.39 -20.00
N GLN A 131 -8.17 2.27 -20.39
CA GLN A 131 -9.45 2.26 -21.10
C GLN A 131 -10.60 2.81 -20.24
N GLN A 132 -10.68 2.44 -18.96
CA GLN A 132 -11.72 2.97 -18.04
C GLN A 132 -11.59 4.49 -17.83
N LEU A 133 -10.37 5.00 -17.82
CA LEU A 133 -10.07 6.43 -17.72
C LEU A 133 -10.25 7.18 -19.07
N GLU A 134 -10.63 6.48 -20.14
CA GLU A 134 -10.79 7.06 -21.49
C GLU A 134 -9.55 7.86 -21.95
N PHE A 135 -8.34 7.40 -21.60
CA PHE A 135 -7.10 8.13 -21.89
C PHE A 135 -6.90 8.39 -23.38
N ASP A 136 -7.30 7.46 -24.26
CA ASP A 136 -7.19 7.63 -25.71
C ASP A 136 -8.00 8.85 -26.20
N ARG A 137 -9.22 9.02 -25.67
CA ARG A 137 -10.06 10.18 -25.97
C ARG A 137 -9.46 11.46 -25.40
N LEU A 138 -8.98 11.40 -24.16
CA LEU A 138 -8.35 12.52 -23.48
C LEU A 138 -7.13 13.02 -24.25
N LEU A 139 -6.19 12.13 -24.57
CA LEU A 139 -4.99 12.46 -25.33
C LEU A 139 -5.32 12.88 -26.77
N GLY A 140 -6.37 12.29 -27.37
CA GLY A 140 -6.91 12.73 -28.66
C GLY A 140 -7.37 14.19 -28.63
N ASN A 141 -8.01 14.64 -27.55
CA ASN A 141 -8.40 16.04 -27.38
C ASN A 141 -7.17 16.97 -27.21
N CYS A 142 -6.07 16.46 -26.67
CA CYS A 142 -4.76 17.14 -26.64
C CYS A 142 -3.98 17.02 -27.96
N GLY A 143 -4.60 16.50 -29.02
CA GLY A 143 -4.02 16.39 -30.37
C GLY A 143 -3.05 15.24 -30.58
N PHE A 144 -3.00 14.24 -29.68
CA PHE A 144 -2.16 13.06 -29.87
C PHE A 144 -2.74 12.16 -30.97
N THR A 145 -1.88 11.69 -31.87
CA THR A 145 -2.22 10.69 -32.88
C THR A 145 -2.41 9.31 -32.23
N PRO A 146 -3.09 8.35 -32.89
CA PRO A 146 -3.26 7.00 -32.35
C PRO A 146 -1.93 6.29 -32.01
N ALA A 147 -0.88 6.52 -32.80
CA ALA A 147 0.44 5.97 -32.53
C ALA A 147 1.06 6.59 -31.27
N GLU A 148 0.89 7.89 -31.07
CA GLU A 148 1.37 8.60 -29.87
C GLU A 148 0.56 8.25 -28.62
N GLN A 149 -0.74 7.98 -28.76
CA GLN A 149 -1.58 7.47 -27.68
C GLN A 149 -1.11 6.10 -27.22
N ALA A 150 -0.92 5.16 -28.15
CA ALA A 150 -0.38 3.84 -27.85
C ALA A 150 1.01 3.91 -27.21
N LEU A 151 1.85 4.82 -27.69
CA LEU A 151 3.18 5.04 -27.14
C LEU A 151 3.12 5.66 -25.73
N ALA A 152 2.21 6.61 -25.49
CA ALA A 152 1.98 7.19 -24.17
C ALA A 152 1.51 6.11 -23.18
N GLU A 153 0.59 5.24 -23.60
CA GLU A 153 0.15 4.09 -22.80
C GLU A 153 1.33 3.18 -22.44
N ALA A 154 2.15 2.83 -23.44
CA ALA A 154 3.35 2.00 -23.24
C ALA A 154 4.31 2.60 -22.21
N VAL A 155 4.56 3.91 -22.27
CA VAL A 155 5.44 4.60 -21.31
C VAL A 155 4.82 4.66 -19.92
N VAL A 156 3.55 5.04 -19.80
CA VAL A 156 2.86 5.16 -18.50
C VAL A 156 2.74 3.79 -17.82
N VAL A 157 2.24 2.77 -18.53
CA VAL A 157 2.14 1.41 -18.00
C VAL A 157 3.53 0.84 -17.71
N GLY A 158 4.53 1.11 -18.55
CA GLY A 158 5.92 0.73 -18.30
C GLY A 158 6.47 1.30 -16.99
N ARG A 159 6.18 2.57 -16.67
CA ARG A 159 6.56 3.19 -15.40
C ARG A 159 5.83 2.59 -14.19
N LEU A 160 4.61 2.08 -14.36
CA LEU A 160 3.84 1.42 -13.31
C LEU A 160 4.29 -0.03 -13.05
N VAL A 161 4.57 -0.78 -14.12
CA VAL A 161 4.86 -2.23 -14.05
C VAL A 161 6.35 -2.50 -13.84
N ALA A 162 7.22 -1.77 -14.53
CA ALA A 162 8.66 -1.98 -14.55
C ALA A 162 9.43 -0.63 -14.39
N PRO A 163 9.27 0.07 -13.25
CA PRO A 163 9.84 1.40 -13.04
C PRO A 163 11.36 1.39 -13.25
N SER A 164 11.81 2.08 -14.30
CA SER A 164 13.22 2.13 -14.71
C SER A 164 13.49 3.37 -15.58
N SER A 165 14.68 3.46 -16.18
CA SER A 165 15.03 4.54 -17.12
C SER A 165 14.25 4.39 -18.44
N ASP A 166 14.12 5.46 -19.22
CA ASP A 166 13.41 5.42 -20.52
C ASP A 166 14.01 4.40 -21.49
N LEU A 167 15.34 4.25 -21.50
CA LEU A 167 16.00 3.21 -22.29
C LEU A 167 15.61 1.80 -21.83
N ALA A 168 15.44 1.59 -20.52
CA ALA A 168 15.00 0.32 -19.98
C ALA A 168 13.50 0.09 -20.25
N SER A 169 12.66 1.13 -20.23
CA SER A 169 11.27 1.07 -20.68
C SER A 169 11.16 0.68 -22.15
N TRP A 170 12.01 1.24 -23.03
CA TRP A 170 12.08 0.85 -24.44
C TRP A 170 12.44 -0.63 -24.61
N ARG A 171 13.43 -1.13 -23.86
CA ARG A 171 13.77 -2.58 -23.88
C ARG A 171 12.64 -3.44 -23.34
N TRP A 172 12.00 -3.01 -22.25
CA TRP A 172 10.86 -3.70 -21.67
C TRP A 172 9.71 -3.82 -22.68
N LEU A 173 9.42 -2.75 -23.42
CA LEU A 173 8.40 -2.72 -24.47
C LEU A 173 8.65 -3.77 -25.56
N ARG A 174 9.91 -3.95 -25.97
CA ARG A 174 10.27 -4.86 -27.07
C ARG A 174 10.42 -6.31 -26.65
N GLU A 175 10.97 -6.55 -25.46
CA GLU A 175 11.49 -7.87 -25.09
C GLU A 175 10.66 -8.58 -24.01
N ARG A 176 9.84 -7.84 -23.25
CA ARG A 176 9.26 -8.38 -22.00
C ARG A 176 7.75 -8.27 -21.90
N THR A 177 7.13 -7.24 -22.45
CA THR A 177 5.71 -6.96 -22.22
C THR A 177 4.80 -7.52 -23.30
N ALA A 178 3.64 -8.04 -22.92
CA ALA A 178 2.54 -8.39 -23.83
C ALA A 178 1.64 -7.18 -24.11
N LEU A 179 1.91 -6.01 -23.51
CA LEU A 179 1.13 -4.80 -23.76
C LEU A 179 1.04 -4.46 -25.25
N VAL A 180 2.12 -4.67 -26.00
CA VAL A 180 2.18 -4.42 -27.46
C VAL A 180 1.10 -5.15 -28.26
N GLU A 181 0.56 -6.26 -27.76
CA GLU A 181 -0.51 -7.01 -28.43
C GLU A 181 -1.91 -6.43 -28.13
N MET A 182 -2.02 -5.58 -27.11
CA MET A 182 -3.28 -4.94 -26.69
C MET A 182 -3.38 -3.49 -27.19
N LEU A 183 -2.29 -2.89 -27.66
CA LEU A 183 -2.28 -1.53 -28.17
C LEU A 183 -3.01 -1.42 -29.51
N SER A 184 -3.57 -0.25 -29.77
CA SER A 184 -4.29 0.06 -31.02
C SER A 184 -3.39 0.15 -32.25
N VAL A 185 -2.08 0.30 -32.04
CA VAL A 185 -1.06 0.44 -33.08
C VAL A 185 0.14 -0.45 -32.74
N ASP A 186 0.74 -1.07 -33.75
CA ASP A 186 1.98 -1.82 -33.60
C ASP A 186 3.16 -0.88 -33.33
N LEU A 187 3.85 -1.09 -32.20
CA LEU A 187 5.02 -0.32 -31.78
C LEU A 187 6.34 -1.10 -31.92
N SER A 188 6.33 -2.24 -32.63
CA SER A 188 7.50 -3.14 -32.76
C SER A 188 8.73 -2.47 -33.36
N GLU A 189 8.54 -1.54 -34.29
CA GLU A 189 9.61 -0.80 -34.99
C GLU A 189 9.99 0.54 -34.35
N ILE A 190 9.44 0.86 -33.16
CA ILE A 190 9.64 2.18 -32.60
C ILE A 190 11.07 2.39 -32.10
N GLY A 191 11.66 3.51 -32.50
CA GLY A 191 12.96 3.96 -32.03
C GLY A 191 12.93 4.36 -30.55
N LYS A 192 14.07 4.26 -29.87
CA LYS A 192 14.21 4.70 -28.47
C LYS A 192 13.87 6.19 -28.29
N ASP A 193 14.13 7.02 -29.30
CA ASP A 193 13.99 8.48 -29.20
C ASP A 193 12.51 8.88 -29.05
N ALA A 194 11.59 8.14 -29.67
CA ALA A 194 10.15 8.36 -29.52
C ALA A 194 9.68 8.19 -28.06
N ILE A 195 10.32 7.30 -27.29
CA ILE A 195 10.03 7.11 -25.85
C ILE A 195 10.39 8.37 -25.04
N TYR A 196 11.42 9.10 -25.45
CA TYR A 196 11.79 10.37 -24.82
C TYR A 196 10.85 11.50 -25.26
N GLU A 197 10.61 11.60 -26.57
CA GLU A 197 9.76 12.66 -27.16
C GLU A 197 8.31 12.61 -26.65
N ILE A 198 7.76 11.40 -26.45
CA ILE A 198 6.39 11.27 -25.93
C ILE A 198 6.28 11.77 -24.49
N ALA A 199 7.32 11.61 -23.68
CA ALA A 199 7.34 12.09 -22.29
C ALA A 199 7.32 13.62 -22.24
N ASP A 200 8.09 14.27 -23.11
CA ASP A 200 8.08 15.73 -23.26
C ASP A 200 6.72 16.24 -23.71
N ARG A 201 6.07 15.52 -24.63
CA ARG A 201 4.72 15.87 -25.11
C ARG A 201 3.64 15.71 -24.04
N LEU A 202 3.71 14.64 -23.24
CA LEU A 202 2.84 14.45 -22.08
C LEU A 202 3.03 15.58 -21.07
N LEU A 203 4.28 15.99 -20.82
CA LEU A 203 4.59 17.11 -19.93
C LEU A 203 4.06 18.45 -20.48
N ALA A 204 4.17 18.69 -21.79
CA ALA A 204 3.66 19.91 -22.42
C ALA A 204 2.14 20.06 -22.31
N ASN A 205 1.40 18.95 -22.30
CA ASN A 205 -0.06 18.91 -22.18
C ASN A 205 -0.54 18.58 -20.76
N LYS A 206 0.36 18.63 -19.77
CA LYS A 206 0.12 18.19 -18.40
C LYS A 206 -1.16 18.78 -17.79
N THR A 207 -1.37 20.09 -17.91
CA THR A 207 -2.51 20.77 -17.28
C THR A 207 -3.84 20.24 -17.80
N ASP A 208 -3.96 20.07 -19.11
CA ASP A 208 -5.18 19.57 -19.75
C ASP A 208 -5.40 18.09 -19.41
N ILE A 209 -4.31 17.31 -19.36
CA ILE A 209 -4.34 15.90 -18.95
C ILE A 209 -4.80 15.76 -17.49
N GLU A 210 -4.19 16.50 -16.56
CA GLU A 210 -4.55 16.48 -15.13
C GLU A 210 -6.03 16.88 -14.94
N HIS A 211 -6.50 17.92 -15.64
CA HIS A 211 -7.89 18.35 -15.58
C HIS A 211 -8.84 17.24 -16.07
N ALA A 212 -8.63 16.72 -17.28
CA ALA A 212 -9.52 15.73 -17.85
C ALA A 212 -9.52 14.40 -17.06
N LEU A 213 -8.38 13.99 -16.48
CA LEU A 213 -8.31 12.84 -15.58
C LEU A 213 -9.14 13.06 -14.33
N ARG A 214 -9.00 14.24 -13.71
CA ARG A 214 -9.77 14.58 -12.52
C ARG A 214 -11.27 14.53 -12.77
N THR A 215 -11.75 15.10 -13.88
CA THR A 215 -13.16 15.03 -14.27
C THR A 215 -13.61 13.56 -14.38
N LYS A 216 -12.82 12.74 -15.08
CA LYS A 216 -13.16 11.33 -15.29
C LYS A 216 -13.14 10.50 -14.01
N GLU A 217 -12.19 10.75 -13.12
CA GLU A 217 -12.12 10.11 -11.81
C GLU A 217 -13.30 10.52 -10.93
N ALA A 218 -13.74 11.78 -10.99
CA ALA A 218 -14.92 12.24 -10.29
C ALA A 218 -16.18 11.50 -10.75
N ASP A 219 -16.32 11.23 -12.06
CA ASP A 219 -17.41 10.41 -12.60
C ASP A 219 -17.36 8.96 -12.09
N LEU A 220 -16.17 8.33 -12.16
CA LEU A 220 -16.00 6.93 -11.78
C LEU A 220 -16.20 6.66 -10.29
N PHE A 221 -15.85 7.64 -9.44
CA PHE A 221 -15.84 7.45 -7.99
C PHE A 221 -16.81 8.36 -7.22
N SER A 222 -17.61 9.19 -7.90
CA SER A 222 -18.66 10.06 -7.33
C SER A 222 -18.25 10.76 -6.04
N ARG A 223 -17.27 11.68 -6.13
CA ARG A 223 -16.61 12.24 -4.93
C ARG A 223 -16.91 13.72 -4.67
N PRO A 224 -17.35 14.08 -3.46
CA PRO A 224 -17.31 15.47 -3.03
C PRO A 224 -15.87 15.83 -2.64
N ASN A 225 -15.25 16.74 -3.39
CA ASN A 225 -13.90 17.27 -3.15
C ASN A 225 -13.86 18.11 -1.84
N GLN A 226 -13.80 17.46 -0.67
CA GLN A 226 -13.92 18.17 0.62
C GLN A 226 -12.57 18.53 1.25
N VAL A 227 -11.53 17.71 1.06
CA VAL A 227 -10.22 17.92 1.68
C VAL A 227 -9.12 17.63 0.67
N PHE A 228 -8.20 18.58 0.52
CA PHE A 228 -6.98 18.44 -0.27
C PHE A 228 -5.76 18.38 0.63
N LEU A 229 -4.98 17.32 0.47
CA LEU A 229 -3.71 17.11 1.15
C LEU A 229 -2.61 17.69 0.28
N TYR A 230 -1.86 18.63 0.83
CA TYR A 230 -0.73 19.28 0.16
C TYR A 230 0.58 18.85 0.82
N ASP A 231 1.46 18.19 0.05
CA ASP A 231 2.81 17.84 0.46
C ASP A 231 3.83 18.30 -0.58
N LEU A 232 5.04 18.60 -0.07
CA LEU A 232 6.20 18.97 -0.85
C LEU A 232 7.27 17.92 -0.63
N THR A 233 7.79 17.35 -1.71
CA THR A 233 8.90 16.40 -1.66
C THR A 233 10.01 16.83 -2.59
N ASN A 234 11.27 16.62 -2.18
CA ASN A 234 12.42 16.98 -3.01
C ASN A 234 13.06 15.69 -3.50
N THR A 235 13.41 15.66 -4.77
CA THR A 235 14.27 14.63 -5.37
C THR A 235 15.57 15.28 -5.87
N TYR A 236 16.54 14.47 -6.28
CA TYR A 236 17.87 14.93 -6.65
C TYR A 236 18.39 14.30 -7.93
N PHE A 237 19.31 14.99 -8.57
CA PHE A 237 20.05 14.50 -9.72
C PHE A 237 21.44 14.01 -9.28
N GLU A 238 21.85 12.84 -9.79
CA GLU A 238 23.23 12.35 -9.59
C GLU A 238 24.26 13.08 -10.47
N GLY A 239 23.80 13.64 -11.60
CA GLY A 239 24.63 14.46 -12.51
C GLY A 239 24.70 15.94 -12.11
N SER A 240 25.46 16.71 -12.89
CA SER A 240 25.64 18.15 -12.62
C SER A 240 24.38 19.00 -12.86
N ALA A 241 23.47 18.53 -13.73
CA ALA A 241 22.21 19.19 -14.09
C ALA A 241 22.35 20.67 -14.50
N THR A 242 23.52 21.09 -15.01
CA THR A 242 23.83 22.51 -15.27
C THR A 242 22.98 23.17 -16.34
N LYS A 243 22.26 22.39 -17.15
CA LYS A 243 21.31 22.86 -18.17
C LYS A 243 19.85 22.81 -17.70
N ASN A 244 19.58 22.38 -16.47
CA ASN A 244 18.24 22.34 -15.92
C ASN A 244 18.04 23.53 -14.98
N GLU A 245 17.22 24.48 -15.40
CA GLU A 245 16.93 25.70 -14.65
C GLU A 245 16.19 25.45 -13.34
N LEU A 246 15.57 24.27 -13.15
CA LEU A 246 14.93 23.91 -11.89
C LEU A 246 15.89 23.23 -10.90
N ALA A 247 17.08 22.83 -11.38
CA ALA A 247 18.01 22.02 -10.60
C ALA A 247 18.94 22.88 -9.74
N HIS A 248 18.58 23.05 -8.47
CA HIS A 248 19.33 23.88 -7.53
C HIS A 248 19.75 23.10 -6.28
N ARG A 249 20.94 23.41 -5.74
CA ARG A 249 21.40 22.83 -4.48
C ARG A 249 20.64 23.45 -3.32
N GLY A 250 20.23 22.61 -2.36
CA GLY A 250 19.45 23.04 -1.21
C GLY A 250 19.48 22.02 -0.08
N LYS A 251 18.62 22.22 0.93
CA LYS A 251 18.45 21.26 2.01
C LYS A 251 17.60 20.08 1.53
N SER A 252 18.25 18.95 1.24
CA SER A 252 17.56 17.71 0.85
C SER A 252 17.01 16.96 2.06
N LYS A 253 15.81 16.37 1.94
CA LYS A 253 15.25 15.42 2.93
C LYS A 253 16.17 14.19 3.12
N GLU A 254 16.92 13.81 2.09
CA GLU A 254 17.91 12.72 2.12
C GLU A 254 19.31 13.17 2.55
N LYS A 255 19.48 14.43 2.96
CA LYS A 255 20.77 15.02 3.37
C LYS A 255 21.84 15.01 2.27
N ARG A 256 21.42 14.93 1.00
CA ARG A 256 22.27 15.09 -0.19
C ARG A 256 22.50 16.58 -0.47
N MET A 257 23.53 17.14 0.15
CA MET A 257 23.96 18.53 -0.09
C MET A 257 24.89 18.64 -1.32
N ASP A 258 25.36 17.50 -1.82
CA ASP A 258 26.25 17.34 -2.97
C ASP A 258 25.52 17.44 -4.33
N CYS A 259 24.23 17.12 -4.34
CA CYS A 259 23.42 17.00 -5.56
C CYS A 259 22.52 18.22 -5.81
N PRO A 260 22.32 18.62 -7.07
CA PRO A 260 21.21 19.48 -7.46
C PRO A 260 19.86 18.81 -7.14
N LEU A 261 18.91 19.60 -6.65
CA LEU A 261 17.58 19.15 -6.24
C LEU A 261 16.52 19.72 -7.17
N VAL A 262 15.34 19.09 -7.15
CA VAL A 262 14.10 19.63 -7.68
C VAL A 262 12.98 19.32 -6.69
N THR A 263 12.03 20.25 -6.56
CA THR A 263 10.94 20.16 -5.60
C THR A 263 9.64 19.80 -6.33
N LEU A 264 8.96 18.75 -5.89
CA LEU A 264 7.65 18.32 -6.36
C LEU A 264 6.60 18.68 -5.31
N ALA A 265 5.66 19.54 -5.67
CA ALA A 265 4.39 19.69 -5.00
C ALA A 265 3.39 18.70 -5.57
N LEU A 266 2.70 18.01 -4.68
CA LEU A 266 1.58 17.14 -5.03
C LEU A 266 0.37 17.53 -4.17
N VAL A 267 -0.75 17.78 -4.84
CA VAL A 267 -2.05 17.97 -4.20
C VAL A 267 -2.88 16.74 -4.49
N VAL A 268 -3.38 16.08 -3.45
CA VAL A 268 -4.25 14.89 -3.57
C VAL A 268 -5.56 15.10 -2.80
N ASP A 269 -6.62 14.39 -3.20
CA ASP A 269 -7.88 14.34 -2.45
C ASP A 269 -7.77 13.47 -1.19
N ASP A 270 -8.86 13.40 -0.42
CA ASP A 270 -8.97 12.59 0.80
C ASP A 270 -8.96 11.06 0.53
N ALA A 271 -9.15 10.65 -0.72
CA ALA A 271 -9.01 9.27 -1.17
C ALA A 271 -7.58 8.95 -1.66
N GLY A 272 -6.70 9.95 -1.77
CA GLY A 272 -5.33 9.83 -2.25
C GLY A 272 -5.17 9.95 -3.76
N PHE A 273 -6.18 10.44 -4.49
CA PHE A 273 -6.12 10.67 -5.92
C PHE A 273 -5.48 12.03 -6.23
N PRO A 274 -4.55 12.11 -7.19
CA PRO A 274 -3.92 13.37 -7.57
C PRO A 274 -4.94 14.38 -8.13
N ILE A 275 -4.97 15.58 -7.57
CA ILE A 275 -5.68 16.73 -8.12
C ILE A 275 -4.81 17.41 -9.17
N PHE A 276 -3.56 17.71 -8.79
CA PHE A 276 -2.51 18.11 -9.72
C PHE A 276 -1.14 18.03 -9.04
N SER A 277 -0.11 18.12 -9.87
CA SER A 277 1.27 18.25 -9.43
C SER A 277 1.92 19.53 -9.95
N GLN A 278 2.95 20.02 -9.26
CA GLN A 278 3.76 21.17 -9.70
C GLN A 278 5.22 20.93 -9.40
N ILE A 279 6.10 21.24 -10.35
CA ILE A 279 7.55 21.12 -10.19
C ILE A 279 8.11 22.53 -9.97
N TYR A 280 8.97 22.67 -8.98
CA TYR A 280 9.63 23.92 -8.58
C TYR A 280 11.15 23.72 -8.49
N GLU A 281 11.86 24.85 -8.45
CA GLU A 281 13.29 24.88 -8.17
C GLU A 281 13.64 24.15 -6.85
N GLY A 282 14.75 23.42 -6.84
CA GLY A 282 15.16 22.57 -5.70
C GLY A 282 15.46 23.29 -4.39
N ASN A 283 15.67 24.61 -4.45
CA ASN A 283 15.90 25.50 -3.32
C ASN A 283 14.69 26.37 -2.98
N LYS A 284 13.58 26.28 -3.74
CA LYS A 284 12.37 27.06 -3.46
C LYS A 284 11.85 26.71 -2.08
N SER A 285 11.57 27.74 -1.28
CA SER A 285 11.15 27.52 0.10
C SER A 285 9.70 26.99 0.14
N GLU A 286 9.43 26.04 1.04
CA GLU A 286 8.09 25.46 1.24
C GLU A 286 6.97 26.49 1.43
N PRO A 287 7.22 27.67 2.05
CA PRO A 287 6.18 28.69 2.19
C PRO A 287 5.81 29.39 0.88
N GLU A 288 6.79 29.67 0.01
CA GLU A 288 6.60 30.44 -1.23
C GLU A 288 5.80 29.67 -2.30
N THR A 289 5.71 28.35 -2.20
CA THR A 289 4.98 27.53 -3.16
C THR A 289 3.48 27.55 -2.92
N LEU A 290 3.02 27.84 -1.70
CA LEU A 290 1.60 27.75 -1.36
C LEU A 290 0.75 28.75 -2.15
N GLU A 291 1.24 29.96 -2.37
CA GLU A 291 0.52 30.97 -3.14
C GLU A 291 0.23 30.52 -4.57
N ASP A 292 1.24 29.96 -5.24
CA ASP A 292 1.09 29.41 -6.59
C ASP A 292 0.04 28.29 -6.64
N ILE A 293 0.03 27.41 -5.63
CA ILE A 293 -0.94 26.31 -5.50
C ILE A 293 -2.36 26.83 -5.31
N LEU A 294 -2.56 27.80 -4.42
CA LEU A 294 -3.88 28.38 -4.15
C LEU A 294 -4.43 29.14 -5.36
N LYS A 295 -3.58 29.88 -6.06
CA LYS A 295 -3.95 30.56 -7.33
C LYS A 295 -4.33 29.57 -8.41
N ARG A 296 -3.59 28.46 -8.53
CA ARG A 296 -3.93 27.38 -9.46
C ARG A 296 -5.25 26.73 -9.10
N LEU A 297 -5.47 26.41 -7.83
CA LEU A 297 -6.74 25.88 -7.34
C LEU A 297 -7.91 26.82 -7.65
N GLU A 298 -7.74 28.12 -7.49
CA GLU A 298 -8.78 29.11 -7.83
C GLU A 298 -9.07 29.18 -9.33
N LYS A 299 -8.04 29.08 -10.17
CA LYS A 299 -8.20 29.01 -11.63
C LYS A 299 -8.95 27.74 -12.04
N ASP A 300 -8.53 26.59 -11.51
CA ASP A 300 -9.08 25.27 -11.83
C ASP A 300 -10.48 25.07 -11.20
N ALA A 301 -10.78 25.77 -10.08
CA ALA A 301 -12.08 25.75 -9.40
C ALA A 301 -13.22 26.35 -10.23
N SER A 302 -12.91 27.13 -11.28
CA SER A 302 -13.91 27.89 -12.04
C SER A 302 -14.97 27.04 -12.75
N PHE A 303 -14.83 25.70 -12.80
CA PHE A 303 -15.82 24.83 -13.42
C PHE A 303 -16.27 23.59 -12.59
N GLU A 304 -15.51 23.12 -11.59
CA GLU A 304 -15.77 21.80 -10.95
C GLU A 304 -15.71 21.75 -9.41
N LEU A 305 -15.26 22.81 -8.73
CA LEU A 305 -15.28 22.89 -7.26
C LEU A 305 -16.58 23.55 -6.80
N THR A 306 -17.66 22.77 -6.87
CA THR A 306 -19.05 23.09 -6.49
C THR A 306 -19.17 23.84 -5.17
N ASP A 307 -19.80 25.03 -5.18
CA ASP A 307 -20.36 25.88 -4.09
C ASP A 307 -19.52 26.17 -2.82
N THR A 308 -18.50 25.37 -2.48
CA THR A 308 -17.67 25.45 -1.29
C THR A 308 -16.24 25.08 -1.61
N ARG A 309 -15.28 25.94 -1.23
CA ARG A 309 -13.84 25.71 -1.42
C ARG A 309 -13.38 24.47 -0.60
N PRO A 310 -12.45 23.65 -1.13
CA PRO A 310 -11.92 22.48 -0.43
C PRO A 310 -11.07 22.90 0.77
N MET A 311 -11.07 22.07 1.83
CA MET A 311 -10.19 22.27 2.98
C MET A 311 -8.76 21.88 2.64
N ILE A 312 -7.81 22.80 2.82
CA ILE A 312 -6.39 22.54 2.59
C ILE A 312 -5.75 22.01 3.86
N ALA A 313 -5.26 20.78 3.81
CA ALA A 313 -4.51 20.13 4.87
C ALA A 313 -3.03 20.13 4.52
N MET A 314 -2.19 20.72 5.38
CA MET A 314 -0.76 20.88 5.12
C MET A 314 0.09 20.65 6.38
N ASP A 315 1.33 20.25 6.14
CA ASP A 315 2.32 20.04 7.19
C ASP A 315 2.79 21.36 7.80
N ARG A 316 3.34 21.25 9.02
CA ARG A 316 3.86 22.39 9.80
C ARG A 316 4.95 23.21 9.09
N GLY A 317 5.66 22.62 8.13
CA GLY A 317 6.77 23.27 7.40
C GLY A 317 6.26 24.35 6.45
N ILE A 318 5.07 24.12 5.89
CA ILE A 318 4.39 24.99 4.92
C ILE A 318 3.56 26.06 5.65
N ALA A 319 3.08 25.78 6.86
CA ALA A 319 2.20 26.65 7.63
C ALA A 319 2.92 27.83 8.33
N THR A 320 3.44 28.79 7.57
CA THR A 320 3.96 30.07 8.10
C THR A 320 2.82 31.03 8.46
N LYS A 321 3.10 32.07 9.25
CA LYS A 321 2.10 33.08 9.59
C LYS A 321 1.52 33.75 8.35
N ASP A 322 2.38 34.10 7.40
CA ASP A 322 2.00 34.78 6.15
C ASP A 322 1.13 33.86 5.28
N ASN A 323 1.47 32.56 5.22
CA ASN A 323 0.66 31.57 4.52
C ASN A 323 -0.72 31.38 5.14
N LEU A 324 -0.83 31.40 6.47
CA LEU A 324 -2.13 31.34 7.15
C LEU A 324 -2.99 32.57 6.89
N VAL A 325 -2.38 33.76 6.75
CA VAL A 325 -3.08 34.98 6.36
C VAL A 325 -3.58 34.84 4.92
N LEU A 326 -2.70 34.44 4.00
CA LEU A 326 -3.02 34.25 2.59
C LEU A 326 -4.19 33.27 2.36
N ILE A 327 -4.16 32.10 2.98
CA ILE A 327 -5.25 31.10 2.88
C ILE A 327 -6.58 31.70 3.31
N LYS A 328 -6.58 32.49 4.41
CA LYS A 328 -7.80 33.14 4.93
C LYS A 328 -8.29 34.24 4.02
N GLU A 329 -7.40 35.06 3.48
CA GLU A 329 -7.73 36.12 2.51
C GLU A 329 -8.34 35.53 1.24
N MET A 330 -7.80 34.40 0.77
CA MET A 330 -8.36 33.63 -0.34
C MET A 330 -9.56 32.76 0.08
N GLY A 331 -10.05 32.84 1.32
CA GLY A 331 -11.28 32.16 1.76
C GLY A 331 -11.24 30.63 1.76
N PHE A 332 -10.06 29.99 1.73
CA PHE A 332 -9.96 28.54 1.81
C PHE A 332 -10.04 28.05 3.27
N PRO A 333 -10.86 27.02 3.58
CA PRO A 333 -10.75 26.35 4.87
C PRO A 333 -9.42 25.62 4.97
N TYR A 334 -8.85 25.48 6.17
CA TYR A 334 -7.57 24.82 6.34
C TYR A 334 -7.42 24.07 7.67
N ILE A 335 -6.50 23.10 7.67
CA ILE A 335 -6.01 22.42 8.87
C ILE A 335 -4.49 22.30 8.80
N VAL A 336 -3.82 22.71 9.88
CA VAL A 336 -2.36 22.77 9.95
C VAL A 336 -1.87 22.14 11.25
N VAL A 337 -0.69 21.52 11.19
CA VAL A 337 -0.04 20.95 12.37
C VAL A 337 0.74 22.05 13.11
N GLU A 338 0.41 22.29 14.39
CA GLU A 338 1.12 23.26 15.22
C GLU A 338 2.51 22.76 15.69
N ARG A 339 3.36 23.68 16.17
CA ARG A 339 4.72 23.36 16.64
C ARG A 339 4.71 22.63 17.99
N ARG A 340 5.62 21.65 18.15
CA ARG A 340 5.82 20.81 19.35
C ARG A 340 5.99 21.55 20.69
N ALA A 341 6.31 22.84 20.69
CA ALA A 341 6.41 23.59 21.94
C ALA A 341 5.04 23.68 22.66
N VAL A 342 3.96 23.84 21.90
CA VAL A 342 2.59 23.93 22.41
C VAL A 342 2.10 22.57 22.92
N GLU A 343 2.59 21.47 22.34
CA GLU A 343 2.27 20.11 22.80
C GLU A 343 2.62 19.89 24.28
N LYS A 344 3.68 20.55 24.78
CA LYS A 344 4.09 20.48 26.18
C LYS A 344 3.02 21.01 27.14
N GLU A 345 2.20 21.95 26.71
CA GLU A 345 1.11 22.54 27.50
C GLU A 345 -0.05 21.55 27.70
N TYR A 346 -0.17 20.52 26.85
CA TYR A 346 -1.27 19.55 26.86
C TYR A 346 -0.82 18.13 27.23
N VAL A 347 0.38 17.96 27.79
CA VAL A 347 0.93 16.63 28.14
C VAL A 347 -0.01 15.85 29.04
N ASP A 348 -0.61 16.49 30.04
CA ASP A 348 -1.53 15.82 30.96
C ASP A 348 -2.88 15.47 30.31
N GLU A 349 -3.32 16.22 29.31
CA GLU A 349 -4.46 15.85 28.48
C GLU A 349 -4.13 14.61 27.62
N PHE A 350 -2.95 14.57 27.01
CA PHE A 350 -2.51 13.44 26.19
C PHE A 350 -2.32 12.15 27.00
N LYS A 351 -1.84 12.22 28.25
CA LYS A 351 -1.76 11.05 29.16
C LYS A 351 -3.12 10.38 29.36
N ASN A 352 -4.19 11.17 29.40
CA ASN A 352 -5.55 10.69 29.63
C ASN A 352 -6.39 10.60 28.34
N ALA A 353 -5.79 10.86 27.17
CA ALA A 353 -6.51 11.00 25.91
C ALA A 353 -7.36 9.77 25.54
N LYS A 354 -6.88 8.55 25.86
CA LYS A 354 -7.64 7.30 25.58
C LYS A 354 -8.99 7.24 26.32
N ASN A 355 -9.12 7.96 27.43
CA ASN A 355 -10.34 8.01 28.25
C ASN A 355 -11.16 9.28 28.01
N THR A 356 -10.51 10.41 27.71
CA THR A 356 -11.17 11.73 27.65
C THR A 356 -11.50 12.18 26.23
N PHE A 357 -10.78 11.71 25.22
CA PHE A 357 -10.97 12.15 23.84
C PHE A 357 -12.01 11.29 23.13
N LYS A 358 -12.68 11.88 22.14
CA LYS A 358 -13.63 11.13 21.30
C LYS A 358 -12.85 10.16 20.42
N LYS A 359 -13.13 8.88 20.57
CA LYS A 359 -12.58 7.82 19.72
C LYS A 359 -13.24 7.84 18.34
N ILE A 360 -12.46 8.09 17.31
CA ILE A 360 -12.80 7.90 15.90
C ILE A 360 -12.20 6.56 15.49
N SER A 361 -13.07 5.60 15.21
CA SER A 361 -12.66 4.34 14.58
C SER A 361 -12.76 4.51 13.07
N PRO A 362 -11.75 4.12 12.27
CA PRO A 362 -11.91 4.10 10.83
C PRO A 362 -13.12 3.21 10.48
N GLY A 363 -14.05 3.76 9.69
CA GLY A 363 -15.29 3.08 9.33
C GLY A 363 -15.02 1.74 8.65
N LYS A 364 -15.95 0.79 8.80
CA LYS A 364 -15.96 -0.51 8.10
C LYS A 364 -16.39 -0.36 6.62
N ASP A 365 -16.12 0.77 5.99
CA ASP A 365 -16.43 0.92 4.57
C ASP A 365 -15.28 0.30 3.77
N GLY A 366 -15.65 -0.76 3.06
CA GLY A 366 -14.73 -1.65 2.37
C GLY A 366 -13.72 -0.89 1.53
N ASN A 367 -12.48 -1.41 1.55
CA ASN A 367 -11.36 -1.06 0.68
C ASN A 367 -10.35 0.02 1.11
N ARG A 368 -10.41 0.59 2.32
CA ARG A 368 -9.25 1.34 2.89
C ARG A 368 -8.55 0.54 3.98
N SER A 369 -7.26 0.31 3.76
CA SER A 369 -6.21 -0.30 4.60
C SER A 369 -6.58 -0.88 5.97
N LYS A 370 -6.10 -2.11 6.21
CA LYS A 370 -6.10 -2.90 7.48
C LYS A 370 -5.41 -2.24 8.69
N THR A 371 -5.29 -0.93 8.78
CA THR A 371 -4.89 -0.26 10.03
C THR A 371 -6.12 -0.13 10.92
N SER A 372 -6.39 -1.16 11.73
CA SER A 372 -7.42 -1.17 12.79
C SER A 372 -7.03 -0.26 13.97
N GLU A 373 -6.45 0.90 13.69
CA GLU A 373 -5.81 1.74 14.69
C GLU A 373 -6.71 2.94 14.95
N SER A 374 -6.98 3.17 16.23
CA SER A 374 -7.95 4.19 16.59
C SER A 374 -7.31 5.56 16.71
N VAL A 375 -8.08 6.59 16.34
CA VAL A 375 -7.68 7.99 16.42
C VAL A 375 -8.55 8.65 17.48
N TYR A 376 -7.93 9.28 18.46
CA TYR A 376 -8.58 9.95 19.58
C TYR A 376 -8.49 11.45 19.36
N VAL A 377 -9.62 12.15 19.38
CA VAL A 377 -9.69 13.57 19.05
C VAL A 377 -10.45 14.38 20.10
N LYS A 378 -9.91 15.55 20.47
CA LYS A 378 -10.59 16.56 21.30
C LYS A 378 -10.48 17.93 20.63
N LYS A 379 -11.62 18.62 20.50
CA LYS A 379 -11.69 19.98 19.95
C LYS A 379 -11.66 21.00 21.09
N ILE A 380 -10.84 22.02 20.96
CA ILE A 380 -10.74 23.15 21.89
C ILE A 380 -11.05 24.42 21.08
N PRO A 381 -12.19 25.08 21.31
CA PRO A 381 -12.50 26.33 20.63
C PRO A 381 -11.55 27.44 21.08
N MET A 382 -11.10 28.25 20.14
CA MET A 382 -10.36 29.49 20.36
C MET A 382 -11.13 30.64 19.71
N GLU A 383 -10.75 31.90 19.96
CA GLU A 383 -11.48 33.07 19.46
C GLU A 383 -11.71 33.06 17.94
N ASN A 384 -10.70 32.67 17.14
CA ASN A 384 -10.74 32.74 15.68
C ASN A 384 -10.36 31.41 14.98
N SER A 385 -10.26 30.31 15.74
CA SER A 385 -9.88 29.00 15.22
C SER A 385 -10.34 27.89 16.17
N THR A 386 -10.28 26.64 15.71
CA THR A 386 -10.46 25.48 16.59
C THR A 386 -9.15 24.71 16.64
N ARG A 387 -8.61 24.53 17.85
CA ARG A 387 -7.47 23.64 18.06
C ARG A 387 -7.97 22.22 18.23
N VAL A 388 -7.28 21.28 17.59
CA VAL A 388 -7.67 19.87 17.61
C VAL A 388 -6.51 19.05 18.18
N LEU A 389 -6.70 18.51 19.38
CA LEU A 389 -5.76 17.55 19.97
C LEU A 389 -6.05 16.18 19.36
N CYS A 390 -5.01 15.54 18.82
CA CYS A 390 -5.14 14.27 18.10
C CYS A 390 -4.09 13.28 18.60
N LEU A 391 -4.52 12.08 18.99
CA LEU A 391 -3.66 10.95 19.33
C LEU A 391 -4.00 9.78 18.40
N SER A 392 -3.01 9.30 17.65
CA SER A 392 -3.15 8.13 16.76
C SER A 392 -2.31 6.98 17.29
N GLU A 393 -2.95 5.84 17.56
CA GLU A 393 -2.24 4.63 18.01
C GLU A 393 -1.26 4.10 16.96
N GLY A 394 -1.60 4.27 15.68
CA GLY A 394 -0.71 3.89 14.59
C GLY A 394 0.53 4.75 14.51
N ARG A 395 0.36 6.07 14.71
CA ARG A 395 1.48 7.00 14.75
C ARG A 395 2.37 6.74 15.97
N GLU A 396 1.77 6.47 17.13
CA GLU A 396 2.46 6.10 18.37
C GLU A 396 3.39 4.90 18.13
N LYS A 397 2.85 3.78 17.61
CA LYS A 397 3.67 2.58 17.30
C LYS A 397 4.78 2.87 16.30
N LYS A 398 4.49 3.64 15.25
CA LYS A 398 5.48 4.00 14.23
C LYS A 398 6.63 4.81 14.83
N GLU A 399 6.33 5.79 15.67
CA GLU A 399 7.34 6.60 16.35
C GLU A 399 8.15 5.78 17.37
N MET A 400 7.50 4.94 18.17
CA MET A 400 8.17 4.01 19.09
C MET A 400 9.12 3.06 18.34
N ALA A 401 8.70 2.50 17.20
CA ALA A 401 9.56 1.63 16.38
C ALA A 401 10.77 2.39 15.81
N MET A 402 10.57 3.63 15.34
CA MET A 402 11.66 4.48 14.85
C MET A 402 12.66 4.83 15.95
N ASP A 403 12.18 5.19 17.14
CA ASP A 403 13.04 5.54 18.27
C ASP A 403 13.75 4.31 18.84
N GLY A 404 13.09 3.16 18.92
CA GLY A 404 13.73 1.89 19.27
C GLY A 404 14.85 1.50 18.30
N LEU A 405 14.66 1.72 16.99
CA LEU A 405 15.73 1.49 16.01
C LEU A 405 16.92 2.45 16.19
N LYS A 406 16.66 3.73 16.51
CA LYS A 406 17.73 4.69 16.80
C LYS A 406 18.47 4.32 18.08
N GLU A 407 17.75 3.90 19.10
CA GLU A 407 18.31 3.44 20.37
C GLU A 407 19.20 2.22 20.18
N GLN A 408 18.74 1.23 19.42
CA GLN A 408 19.55 0.06 19.08
C GLN A 408 20.85 0.48 18.37
N ARG A 409 20.77 1.35 17.35
CA ARG A 409 21.97 1.86 16.65
C ARG A 409 22.91 2.62 17.57
N PHE A 410 22.38 3.40 18.50
CA PHE A 410 23.17 4.13 19.49
C PHE A 410 23.92 3.17 20.43
N LEU A 411 23.24 2.12 20.91
CA LEU A 411 23.84 1.08 21.76
C LEU A 411 24.89 0.27 21.00
N ASP A 412 24.64 -0.08 19.74
CA ASP A 412 25.60 -0.79 18.89
C ASP A 412 26.87 0.05 18.63
N ASP A 413 26.70 1.34 18.32
CA ASP A 413 27.80 2.29 18.13
C ASP A 413 28.61 2.46 19.44
N LEU A 414 27.94 2.55 20.60
CA LEU A 414 28.57 2.60 21.92
C LEU A 414 29.34 1.31 22.26
N ASN A 415 28.75 0.15 21.99
CA ASN A 415 29.40 -1.15 22.19
C ASN A 415 30.62 -1.32 21.30
N SER A 416 30.54 -0.86 20.04
CA SER A 416 31.68 -0.82 19.12
C SER A 416 32.81 0.08 19.63
N LEU A 417 32.46 1.25 20.20
CA LEU A 417 33.43 2.13 20.85
C LEU A 417 34.06 1.46 22.08
N ALA A 418 33.26 0.87 22.96
CA ALA A 418 33.72 0.15 24.15
C ALA A 418 34.67 -1.01 23.77
N ASN A 419 34.34 -1.79 22.75
CA ASN A 419 35.19 -2.86 22.23
C ASN A 419 36.49 -2.33 21.62
N SER A 420 36.46 -1.18 20.94
CA SER A 420 37.65 -0.52 20.40
C SER A 420 38.59 -0.02 21.50
N VAL A 421 38.05 0.46 22.62
CA VAL A 421 38.81 0.83 23.81
C VAL A 421 39.43 -0.41 24.45
N LYS A 422 38.65 -1.48 24.66
CA LYS A 422 39.16 -2.77 25.20
C LYS A 422 40.29 -3.39 24.37
N LYS A 423 40.22 -3.26 23.04
CA LYS A 423 41.28 -3.74 22.12
C LYS A 423 42.52 -2.84 22.07
N GLY A 424 42.51 -1.69 22.75
CA GLY A 424 43.64 -0.76 22.78
C GLY A 424 43.81 0.09 21.51
N ASN A 425 42.79 0.14 20.63
CA ASN A 425 42.81 0.94 19.41
C ASN A 425 42.65 2.44 19.68
N VAL A 426 42.05 2.80 20.82
CA VAL A 426 41.90 4.18 21.29
C VAL A 426 42.30 4.21 22.76
N ARG A 427 43.47 4.79 23.06
CA ARG A 427 44.06 4.80 24.41
C ARG A 427 43.93 6.15 25.13
N LEU A 428 43.84 7.26 24.38
CA LEU A 428 43.74 8.60 24.94
C LEU A 428 42.30 8.90 25.38
N VAL A 429 42.13 9.24 26.66
CA VAL A 429 40.85 9.58 27.29
C VAL A 429 40.12 10.68 26.53
N GLU A 430 40.84 11.73 26.11
CA GLU A 430 40.28 12.83 25.32
C GLU A 430 39.67 12.35 23.99
N LYS A 431 40.32 11.42 23.30
CA LYS A 431 39.81 10.88 22.03
C LYS A 431 38.55 10.03 22.23
N VAL A 432 38.45 9.32 23.36
CA VAL A 432 37.23 8.59 23.72
C VAL A 432 36.11 9.59 24.04
N GLY A 433 36.40 10.64 24.82
CA GLY A 433 35.45 11.72 25.11
C GLY A 433 34.89 12.41 23.87
N ILE A 434 35.74 12.74 22.89
CA ILE A 434 35.31 13.33 21.60
C ILE A 434 34.40 12.38 20.84
N ARG A 435 34.70 11.08 20.80
CA ARG A 435 33.86 10.08 20.11
C ARG A 435 32.51 9.90 20.80
N VAL A 436 32.48 9.87 22.13
CA VAL A 436 31.22 9.88 22.89
C VAL A 436 30.43 11.14 22.57
N GLY A 437 31.07 12.31 22.54
CA GLY A 437 30.45 13.57 22.13
C GLY A 437 29.80 13.50 20.74
N ARG A 438 30.52 12.95 19.75
CA ARG A 438 29.97 12.74 18.39
C ARG A 438 28.79 11.78 18.36
N LEU A 439 28.79 10.74 19.20
CA LEU A 439 27.64 9.83 19.33
C LEU A 439 26.43 10.55 19.94
N ARG A 440 26.64 11.40 20.95
CA ARG A 440 25.58 12.23 21.53
C ARG A 440 25.01 13.23 20.51
N GLU A 441 25.86 13.82 19.67
CA GLU A 441 25.44 14.72 18.58
C GLU A 441 24.67 13.98 17.48
N ARG A 442 25.06 12.74 17.17
CA ARG A 442 24.40 11.89 16.16
C ARG A 442 23.02 11.42 16.60
N TYR A 443 22.83 11.17 17.90
CA TYR A 443 21.58 10.65 18.48
C TYR A 443 21.07 11.52 19.66
N PRO A 444 20.75 12.81 19.43
CA PRO A 444 20.49 13.76 20.51
C PRO A 444 19.23 13.43 21.33
N SER A 445 18.22 12.79 20.71
CA SER A 445 16.98 12.41 21.39
C SER A 445 17.14 11.22 22.33
N ILE A 446 18.04 10.29 22.03
CA ILE A 446 18.27 9.08 22.85
C ILE A 446 19.36 9.33 23.88
N ALA A 447 20.43 10.04 23.51
CA ALA A 447 21.58 10.28 24.37
C ALA A 447 21.25 11.03 25.67
N GLY A 448 20.12 11.74 25.73
CA GLY A 448 19.65 12.40 26.96
C GLY A 448 19.09 11.43 28.02
N HIS A 449 18.82 10.17 27.66
CA HIS A 449 18.29 9.15 28.56
C HIS A 449 19.36 8.20 29.13
N TYR A 450 20.63 8.40 28.77
CA TYR A 450 21.73 7.51 29.13
C TYR A 450 22.87 8.28 29.80
N ASP A 451 23.30 7.78 30.96
CA ASP A 451 24.53 8.22 31.62
C ASP A 451 25.70 7.34 31.19
N ILE A 452 26.75 7.97 30.63
CA ILE A 452 27.93 7.27 30.10
C ILE A 452 29.09 7.51 31.06
N HIS A 453 29.52 6.45 31.75
CA HIS A 453 30.67 6.49 32.65
C HIS A 453 31.92 5.92 31.98
N LEU A 454 33.04 6.63 32.12
CA LEU A 454 34.36 6.20 31.69
C LEU A 454 35.16 5.75 32.91
N ASN A 455 35.45 4.45 33.00
CA ASN A 455 36.30 3.91 34.06
C ASN A 455 37.75 3.84 33.55
N LEU A 456 38.64 4.57 34.20
CA LEU A 456 40.07 4.60 33.90
C LEU A 456 40.78 3.58 34.78
N SER A 457 41.60 2.70 34.20
CA SER A 457 42.56 1.89 34.96
C SER A 457 43.77 2.75 35.28
N GLU A 458 44.21 2.78 36.54
CA GLU A 458 45.34 3.59 37.03
C GLU A 458 46.73 3.07 36.64
N ASP A 459 46.84 2.29 35.55
CA ASP A 459 48.11 1.70 35.09
C ASP A 459 48.85 2.57 34.05
#